data_AF-A0A973HS85-F1
#
_entry.id   AF-A0A973HS85-F1
#
_cell.length_a   1.000
_cell.length_b   1.000
_cell.length_c   1.000
_cell.angle_alpha   90.00
_cell.angle_beta   90.00
_cell.angle_gamma   90.00
#
_symmetry.space_group_name_H-M   'P 1'
#
loop_
_entity.id
_entity.type
_entity.pdbx_description
1 polymer ?
#
loop_
_entity_poly.entity_id
_entity_poly.type
_entity_poly.pdbx_seq_one_letter_code
_entity_poly.pdbx_strand_id
1 'polypeptide(L)'
;MRFVITGEWSRNRLLQTIIVLYCFYVALLWVTNALLYFEKMGLDYASVVSYYHGDAERFMSPRSYAGLLEVSHFHLFAMGMLLLVLTHLVLFVPLRNATKAWLVALPFAAALLDEASGWAVRFVDPGFAYAKIAGFLTLQASLAALVGISLWSVFAGGAKTGDAAAERPEEDRPA
;
A
#
# COMPACT_ATOMS: atom_id res chain seq x y z
N MET A 1 20.76 -23.18 -9.05
CA MET A 1 20.23 -21.81 -9.14
C MET A 1 20.53 -21.06 -7.85
N ARG A 2 21.72 -20.47 -7.73
CA ARG A 2 22.29 -19.89 -6.48
C ARG A 2 22.47 -18.36 -6.63
N PHE A 3 21.48 -17.69 -7.22
CA PHE A 3 21.51 -16.24 -7.48
C PHE A 3 20.49 -15.45 -6.65
N VAL A 4 19.76 -16.10 -5.73
CA VAL A 4 18.63 -15.45 -5.01
C VAL A 4 18.91 -15.26 -3.50
N ILE A 5 20.13 -15.60 -3.04
CA ILE A 5 20.52 -15.55 -1.61
C ILE A 5 21.77 -14.67 -1.38
N THR A 6 22.17 -13.86 -2.36
CA THR A 6 23.29 -12.92 -2.19
C THR A 6 22.75 -11.50 -2.10
N GLY A 7 23.28 -10.69 -1.17
CA GLY A 7 22.89 -9.29 -0.91
C GLY A 7 23.16 -8.31 -2.06
N GLU A 8 23.07 -8.75 -3.31
CA GLU A 8 23.28 -7.97 -4.54
C GLU A 8 22.26 -6.84 -4.70
N TRP A 9 21.06 -6.99 -4.14
CA TRP A 9 20.03 -5.95 -4.13
C TRP A 9 20.46 -4.67 -3.43
N SER A 10 21.13 -4.80 -2.28
CA SER A 10 21.69 -3.66 -1.54
C SER A 10 22.90 -3.01 -2.22
N ARG A 11 23.53 -3.72 -3.17
CA ARG A 11 24.68 -3.22 -3.95
C ARG A 11 24.26 -2.57 -5.26
N ASN A 12 23.09 -2.91 -5.80
CA ASN A 12 22.64 -2.41 -7.09
C ASN A 12 21.93 -1.05 -6.95
N ARG A 13 22.70 0.03 -7.15
CA ARG A 13 22.20 1.42 -7.08
C ARG A 13 21.02 1.69 -8.00
N LEU A 14 20.98 1.12 -9.20
CA LEU A 14 19.86 1.32 -10.12
C LEU A 14 18.57 0.73 -9.56
N LEU A 15 18.65 -0.46 -8.97
CA LEU A 15 17.50 -1.10 -8.36
C LEU A 15 17.01 -0.31 -7.14
N GLN A 16 17.92 0.14 -6.27
CA GLN A 16 17.59 1.02 -5.15
C GLN A 16 16.89 2.30 -5.62
N THR A 17 17.39 2.94 -6.68
CA THR A 17 16.75 4.12 -7.28
C THR A 17 15.33 3.80 -7.77
N ILE A 18 15.14 2.69 -8.47
CA ILE A 18 13.81 2.26 -8.94
C ILE A 18 12.85 2.10 -7.77
N ILE A 19 13.29 1.48 -6.67
CA ILE A 19 12.45 1.24 -5.49
C ILE A 19 12.11 2.54 -4.78
N VAL A 20 13.07 3.45 -4.61
CA VAL A 20 12.83 4.76 -4.01
C VAL A 20 11.84 5.56 -4.85
N LEU A 21 12.02 5.60 -6.18
CA LEU A 21 11.09 6.29 -7.08
C LEU A 21 9.69 5.66 -7.03
N TYR A 22 9.61 4.33 -7.08
CA TYR A 22 8.34 3.63 -6.95
C TYR A 22 7.66 3.95 -5.60
N CYS A 23 8.38 3.84 -4.48
CA CYS A 23 7.85 4.16 -3.15
C CYS A 23 7.41 5.64 -3.05
N PHE A 24 8.11 6.57 -3.70
CA PHE A 24 7.70 7.97 -3.78
C PHE A 24 6.35 8.13 -4.49
N TYR A 25 6.17 7.51 -5.66
CA TYR A 25 4.88 7.54 -6.35
C TYR A 25 3.77 6.86 -5.54
N VAL A 26 4.07 5.75 -4.85
CA VAL A 26 3.11 5.09 -3.95
C VAL A 26 2.77 5.99 -2.76
N ALA A 27 3.72 6.73 -2.20
CA ALA A 27 3.45 7.68 -1.12
C ALA A 27 2.53 8.83 -1.59
N LEU A 28 2.74 9.35 -2.80
CA LEU A 28 1.82 10.32 -3.41
C LEU A 28 0.42 9.74 -3.63
N LEU A 29 0.33 8.49 -4.11
CA LEU A 29 -0.93 7.78 -4.25
C LEU A 29 -1.61 7.59 -2.88
N TRP A 30 -0.85 7.23 -1.85
CA TRP A 30 -1.33 7.03 -0.49
C TRP A 30 -1.93 8.32 0.09
N VAL A 31 -1.22 9.45 -0.06
CA VAL A 31 -1.69 10.77 0.36
C VAL A 31 -2.94 11.18 -0.42
N THR A 32 -2.93 11.06 -1.75
CA THR A 32 -4.10 11.47 -2.55
C THR A 32 -5.30 10.58 -2.29
N ASN A 33 -5.11 9.28 -2.06
CA ASN A 33 -6.19 8.38 -1.65
C ASN A 33 -6.79 8.77 -0.30
N ALA A 34 -5.95 9.16 0.68
CA ALA A 34 -6.44 9.65 1.97
C ALA A 34 -7.24 10.95 1.81
N LEU A 35 -6.71 11.93 1.08
CA LEU A 35 -7.40 13.20 0.82
C LEU A 35 -8.74 12.99 0.10
N LEU A 36 -8.77 12.13 -0.93
CA LEU A 36 -10.00 11.81 -1.66
C LEU A 36 -11.03 11.10 -0.78
N TYR A 37 -10.59 10.26 0.17
CA TYR A 37 -11.50 9.65 1.13
C TYR A 37 -12.12 10.73 2.02
N PHE A 38 -11.30 11.56 2.67
CA PHE A 38 -11.78 12.59 3.60
C PHE A 38 -12.60 13.70 2.95
N GLU A 39 -12.36 13.98 1.67
CA GLU A 39 -13.20 14.90 0.89
C GLU A 39 -14.60 14.34 0.63
N LYS A 40 -14.70 13.02 0.49
CA LYS A 40 -15.95 12.33 0.16
C LYS A 40 -16.72 11.84 1.39
N MET A 41 -16.01 11.42 2.42
CA MET A 41 -16.50 10.67 3.57
C MET A 41 -15.65 10.95 4.83
N GLY A 42 -16.30 11.00 5.98
CA GLY A 42 -15.67 10.97 7.29
C GLY A 42 -15.42 9.54 7.79
N LEU A 43 -14.79 9.43 8.96
CA LEU A 43 -14.62 8.17 9.69
C LEU A 43 -15.81 7.86 10.60
N ASP A 44 -17.01 8.31 10.21
CA ASP A 44 -18.24 8.07 10.94
C ASP A 44 -19.27 7.36 10.05
N TYR A 45 -20.16 6.63 10.72
CA TYR A 45 -21.18 5.82 10.07
C TYR A 45 -22.10 6.64 9.15
N ALA A 46 -22.60 7.78 9.63
CA ALA A 46 -23.59 8.57 8.91
C ALA A 46 -23.00 9.16 7.62
N SER A 47 -21.74 9.63 7.68
CA SER A 47 -21.05 10.13 6.50
C SER A 47 -20.89 9.06 5.43
N VAL A 48 -20.43 7.86 5.79
CA VAL A 48 -20.27 6.76 4.83
C VAL A 48 -21.62 6.37 4.21
N VAL A 49 -22.67 6.21 5.03
CA VAL A 49 -24.00 5.86 4.52
C VAL A 49 -24.54 6.95 3.59
N SER A 50 -24.42 8.23 3.98
CA SER A 50 -24.86 9.36 3.14
C SER A 50 -24.13 9.41 1.79
N TYR A 51 -22.85 9.06 1.75
CA TYR A 51 -22.07 9.02 0.51
C TYR A 51 -22.56 7.94 -0.47
N TYR A 52 -22.96 6.77 0.02
CA TYR A 52 -23.43 5.66 -0.83
C TYR A 52 -24.92 5.76 -1.15
N HIS A 53 -25.76 6.08 -0.18
CA HIS A 53 -27.22 6.20 -0.34
C HIS A 53 -27.70 7.57 -0.83
N GLY A 54 -26.81 8.56 -0.87
CA GLY A 54 -27.18 9.93 -1.18
C GLY A 54 -27.78 10.64 0.04
N ASP A 55 -28.01 11.93 -0.14
CA ASP A 55 -28.55 12.83 0.87
C ASP A 55 -29.32 13.94 0.17
N ALA A 56 -30.63 13.96 0.34
CA ALA A 56 -31.51 14.92 -0.31
C ALA A 56 -31.27 16.35 0.18
N GLU A 57 -30.90 16.55 1.44
CA GLU A 57 -30.63 17.88 2.02
C GLU A 57 -29.36 18.50 1.43
N ARG A 58 -28.41 17.64 1.03
CA ARG A 58 -27.16 18.04 0.37
C ARG A 58 -27.20 17.89 -1.14
N PHE A 59 -28.38 17.63 -1.72
CA PHE A 59 -28.59 17.39 -3.15
C PHE A 59 -27.66 16.31 -3.74
N MET A 60 -27.33 15.30 -2.93
CA MET A 60 -26.48 14.18 -3.33
C MET A 60 -27.33 12.99 -3.77
N SER A 61 -27.17 12.59 -5.03
CA SER A 61 -27.79 11.35 -5.52
C SER A 61 -27.07 10.11 -4.97
N PRO A 62 -27.80 9.00 -4.71
CA PRO A 62 -27.20 7.72 -4.39
C PRO A 62 -26.21 7.28 -5.47
N ARG A 63 -25.17 6.54 -5.07
CA ARG A 63 -24.22 5.97 -6.03
C ARG A 63 -24.93 4.99 -6.97
N SER A 64 -24.70 5.15 -8.27
CA SER A 64 -25.24 4.28 -9.30
C SER A 64 -24.45 2.97 -9.37
N TYR A 65 -25.11 1.90 -9.80
CA TYR A 65 -24.46 0.61 -10.04
C TYR A 65 -23.30 0.74 -11.04
N ALA A 66 -23.53 1.43 -12.16
CA ALA A 66 -22.50 1.64 -13.19
C ALA A 66 -21.28 2.39 -12.64
N GLY A 67 -21.51 3.45 -11.85
CA GLY A 67 -20.41 4.21 -11.25
C GLY A 67 -19.59 3.39 -10.24
N LEU A 68 -20.25 2.54 -9.45
CA LEU A 68 -19.53 1.61 -8.56
C LEU A 68 -18.76 0.56 -9.36
N LEU A 69 -19.34 0.00 -10.42
CA LEU A 69 -18.70 -0.99 -11.28
C LEU A 69 -17.45 -0.46 -11.98
N GLU A 70 -17.53 0.77 -12.50
CA GLU A 70 -16.38 1.44 -13.11
C GLU A 70 -15.24 1.62 -12.10
N VAL A 71 -15.54 2.14 -10.91
CA VAL A 71 -14.55 2.31 -9.84
C VAL A 71 -13.93 0.97 -9.46
N SER A 72 -14.75 -0.06 -9.19
CA SER A 72 -14.25 -1.38 -8.81
C SER A 72 -13.39 -2.01 -9.90
N HIS A 73 -13.76 -1.88 -11.17
CA HIS A 73 -12.98 -2.44 -12.27
C HIS A 73 -11.55 -1.89 -12.29
N PHE A 74 -11.41 -0.56 -12.21
CA PHE A 74 -10.10 0.08 -12.19
C PHE A 74 -9.35 -0.17 -10.88
N HIS A 75 -10.03 -0.11 -9.73
CA HIS A 75 -9.43 -0.38 -8.44
C HIS A 75 -8.90 -1.81 -8.32
N LEU A 76 -9.67 -2.82 -8.72
CA LEU A 76 -9.23 -4.22 -8.63
C LEU A 76 -7.95 -4.46 -9.43
N PHE A 77 -7.86 -3.89 -10.64
CA PHE A 77 -6.64 -3.97 -11.44
C PHE A 77 -5.48 -3.19 -10.81
N ALA A 78 -5.70 -1.91 -10.49
CA ALA A 78 -4.65 -1.04 -9.95
C ALA A 78 -4.12 -1.52 -8.60
N MET A 79 -5.01 -1.90 -7.67
CA MET A 79 -4.65 -2.44 -6.36
C MET A 79 -3.98 -3.79 -6.48
N GLY A 80 -4.43 -4.67 -7.38
CA GLY A 80 -3.77 -5.95 -7.65
C GLY A 80 -2.31 -5.76 -8.04
N MET A 81 -2.04 -4.84 -8.97
CA MET A 81 -0.67 -4.53 -9.41
C MET A 81 0.16 -3.82 -8.32
N LEU A 82 -0.42 -2.83 -7.63
CA LEU A 82 0.23 -2.10 -6.54
C LEU A 82 0.67 -3.04 -5.41
N LEU A 83 -0.26 -3.85 -4.93
CA LEU A 83 -0.01 -4.77 -3.82
C LEU A 83 0.94 -5.89 -4.24
N LEU A 84 0.84 -6.41 -5.46
CA LEU A 84 1.79 -7.39 -5.98
C LEU A 84 3.23 -6.86 -5.87
N VAL A 85 3.49 -5.65 -6.37
CA VAL A 85 4.85 -5.08 -6.36
C VAL A 85 5.34 -4.82 -4.94
N LEU A 86 4.56 -4.11 -4.09
CA LEU A 86 4.98 -3.80 -2.72
C LEU A 86 5.22 -5.06 -1.86
N THR A 87 4.30 -6.01 -1.92
CA THR A 87 4.41 -7.23 -1.11
C THR A 87 5.53 -8.14 -1.62
N HIS A 88 5.81 -8.14 -2.92
CA HIS A 88 6.97 -8.82 -3.48
C HIS A 88 8.29 -8.26 -2.95
N LEU A 89 8.42 -6.93 -2.83
CA LEU A 89 9.62 -6.30 -2.24
C LEU A 89 9.87 -6.78 -0.80
N VAL A 90 8.82 -6.95 0.00
CA VAL A 90 8.91 -7.42 1.40
C VAL A 90 9.48 -8.85 1.51
N LEU A 91 9.34 -9.69 0.50
CA LEU A 91 9.88 -11.06 0.53
C LEU A 91 11.41 -11.06 0.66
N PHE A 92 12.09 -10.01 0.16
CA PHE A 92 13.54 -9.87 0.20
C PHE A 92 14.07 -9.21 1.48
N VAL A 93 13.19 -8.66 2.32
CA VAL A 93 13.58 -8.05 3.59
C VAL A 93 13.89 -9.15 4.62
N PRO A 94 14.91 -9.02 5.49
CA PRO A 94 15.27 -10.02 6.49
C PRO A 94 14.28 -10.05 7.69
N LEU A 95 12.99 -10.26 7.41
CA LEU A 95 11.92 -10.44 8.40
C LEU A 95 11.59 -11.91 8.63
N ARG A 96 10.96 -12.22 9.77
CA ARG A 96 10.43 -13.55 10.07
C ARG A 96 9.35 -13.95 9.04
N ASN A 97 9.31 -15.22 8.66
CA ASN A 97 8.37 -15.72 7.64
C ASN A 97 6.90 -15.44 8.01
N ALA A 98 6.52 -15.57 9.28
CA ALA A 98 5.16 -15.25 9.74
C ALA A 98 4.81 -13.77 9.51
N THR A 99 5.74 -12.85 9.78
CA THR A 99 5.55 -11.41 9.54
C THR A 99 5.41 -11.12 8.04
N LYS A 100 6.22 -11.78 7.19
CA LYS A 100 6.09 -11.67 5.73
C LYS A 100 4.72 -12.14 5.25
N ALA A 101 4.24 -13.28 5.76
CA ALA A 101 2.92 -13.81 5.41
C ALA A 101 1.80 -12.80 5.74
N TRP A 102 1.86 -12.16 6.91
CA TRP A 102 0.91 -11.10 7.28
C TRP A 102 1.03 -9.85 6.41
N LEU A 103 2.24 -9.37 6.16
CA LEU A 103 2.51 -8.21 5.29
C LEU A 103 2.08 -8.46 3.83
N VAL A 104 1.99 -9.72 3.41
CA VAL A 104 1.45 -10.10 2.10
C VAL A 104 -0.08 -10.21 2.16
N ALA A 105 -0.64 -11.01 3.07
CA ALA A 105 -2.07 -11.33 3.03
C ALA A 105 -2.99 -10.18 3.49
N LEU A 106 -2.60 -9.44 4.53
CA LEU A 106 -3.43 -8.41 5.15
C LEU A 106 -3.79 -7.26 4.18
N PRO A 107 -2.86 -6.67 3.40
CA PRO A 107 -3.21 -5.62 2.44
C PRO A 107 -4.21 -6.08 1.37
N PHE A 108 -4.09 -7.31 0.87
CA PHE A 108 -5.03 -7.85 -0.12
C PHE A 108 -6.43 -8.03 0.48
N ALA A 109 -6.50 -8.57 1.69
CA ALA A 109 -7.77 -8.71 2.41
C ALA A 109 -8.39 -7.34 2.70
N ALA A 110 -7.59 -6.36 3.12
CA ALA A 110 -8.05 -5.00 3.39
C ALA A 110 -8.55 -4.28 2.13
N ALA A 111 -7.84 -4.40 1.01
CA ALA A 111 -8.26 -3.82 -0.27
C ALA A 111 -9.57 -4.43 -0.77
N LEU A 112 -9.71 -5.76 -0.67
CA LEU A 112 -10.95 -6.43 -1.05
C LEU A 112 -12.11 -6.03 -0.13
N LEU A 113 -11.87 -5.94 1.18
CA LEU A 113 -12.87 -5.49 2.15
C LEU A 113 -13.29 -4.04 1.88
N ASP A 114 -12.33 -3.15 1.59
CA ASP A 114 -12.60 -1.75 1.30
C ASP A 114 -13.47 -1.58 0.05
N GLU A 115 -13.21 -2.34 -1.02
CA GLU A 115 -14.02 -2.28 -2.23
C GLU A 115 -15.39 -2.95 -2.04
N ALA A 116 -15.41 -4.17 -1.48
CA ALA A 116 -16.65 -4.95 -1.29
C ALA A 116 -17.62 -4.28 -0.30
N SER A 117 -17.11 -3.62 0.73
CA SER A 117 -17.95 -2.92 1.70
C SER A 117 -18.70 -1.75 1.07
N GLY A 118 -18.15 -1.06 0.06
CA GLY A 118 -18.87 -0.01 -0.66
C GLY A 118 -20.11 -0.53 -1.40
N TRP A 119 -20.00 -1.72 -2.00
CA TRP A 119 -21.14 -2.42 -2.58
C TRP A 119 -22.14 -2.86 -1.53
N ALA A 120 -21.65 -3.43 -0.43
CA ALA A 120 -22.49 -3.92 0.65
C ALA A 120 -23.29 -2.80 1.34
N VAL A 121 -22.67 -1.64 1.58
CA VAL A 121 -23.36 -0.45 2.10
C VAL A 121 -24.50 -0.06 1.16
N ARG A 122 -24.25 -0.04 -0.15
CA ARG A 122 -25.22 0.44 -1.15
C ARG A 122 -26.38 -0.52 -1.41
N PHE A 123 -26.14 -1.84 -1.39
CA PHE A 123 -27.09 -2.83 -1.91
C PHE A 123 -27.49 -3.92 -0.91
N VAL A 124 -26.81 -4.03 0.22
CA VAL A 124 -27.06 -5.09 1.21
C VAL A 124 -27.59 -4.49 2.51
N ASP A 125 -26.76 -3.74 3.24
CA ASP A 125 -27.12 -3.14 4.52
C ASP A 125 -26.19 -1.95 4.86
N PRO A 126 -26.72 -0.82 5.36
CA PRO A 126 -25.89 0.33 5.71
C PRO A 126 -24.91 0.06 6.87
N GLY A 127 -25.15 -0.98 7.69
CA GLY A 127 -24.24 -1.48 8.73
C GLY A 127 -22.84 -1.83 8.26
N PHE A 128 -22.67 -2.16 6.96
CA PHE A 128 -21.36 -2.38 6.36
C PHE A 128 -20.48 -1.12 6.29
N ALA A 129 -21.00 0.06 6.67
CA ALA A 129 -20.22 1.28 6.76
C ALA A 129 -19.03 1.15 7.72
N TYR A 130 -19.18 0.40 8.83
CA TYR A 130 -18.06 0.11 9.73
C TYR A 130 -17.01 -0.77 9.06
N ALA A 131 -17.42 -1.75 8.24
CA ALA A 131 -16.50 -2.57 7.46
C ALA A 131 -15.74 -1.74 6.43
N LYS A 132 -16.39 -0.72 5.83
CA LYS A 132 -15.74 0.24 4.92
C LYS A 132 -14.66 1.06 5.63
N ILE A 133 -14.97 1.61 6.80
CA ILE A 133 -14.00 2.37 7.60
C ILE A 133 -12.83 1.48 8.02
N ALA A 134 -13.11 0.27 8.53
CA ALA A 134 -12.08 -0.67 8.95
C ALA A 134 -11.20 -1.12 7.78
N GLY A 135 -11.80 -1.42 6.62
CA GLY A 135 -11.09 -1.79 5.39
C GLY A 135 -10.16 -0.67 4.93
N PHE A 136 -10.67 0.55 4.83
CA PHE A 136 -9.89 1.73 4.48
C PHE A 136 -8.70 1.96 5.42
N LEU A 137 -8.93 2.00 6.74
CA LEU A 137 -7.86 2.24 7.72
C LEU A 137 -6.82 1.12 7.71
N THR A 138 -7.25 -0.14 7.63
CA THR A 138 -6.33 -1.29 7.57
C THR A 138 -5.50 -1.26 6.30
N LEU A 139 -6.11 -0.90 5.16
CA LEU A 139 -5.40 -0.76 3.90
C LEU A 139 -4.38 0.38 3.95
N GLN A 140 -4.78 1.57 4.43
CA GLN A 140 -3.89 2.73 4.55
C GLN A 140 -2.71 2.44 5.47
N ALA A 141 -2.95 1.81 6.63
CA ALA A 141 -1.88 1.40 7.54
C ALA A 141 -0.95 0.36 6.91
N SER A 142 -1.51 -0.62 6.18
CA SER A 142 -0.73 -1.65 5.49
C SER A 142 0.15 -1.06 4.40
N LEU A 143 -0.38 -0.16 3.57
CA LEU A 143 0.40 0.53 2.52
C LEU A 143 1.52 1.38 3.12
N ALA A 144 1.24 2.15 4.18
CA ALA A 144 2.25 2.93 4.88
C ALA A 144 3.37 2.04 5.45
N ALA A 145 3.00 0.91 6.06
CA ALA A 145 3.96 -0.07 6.57
C ALA A 145 4.83 -0.68 5.45
N LEU A 146 4.22 -1.09 4.33
CA LEU A 146 4.94 -1.67 3.19
C LEU A 146 5.92 -0.67 2.56
N VAL A 147 5.51 0.58 2.38
CA VAL A 147 6.39 1.66 1.89
C VAL A 147 7.52 1.91 2.87
N GLY A 148 7.22 2.06 4.16
CA GLY A 148 8.21 2.30 5.21
C GLY A 148 9.24 1.19 5.31
N ILE A 149 8.80 -0.07 5.32
CA ILE A 149 9.68 -1.25 5.35
C ILE A 149 10.53 -1.33 4.08
N SER A 150 9.95 -1.07 2.91
CA SER A 150 10.68 -1.10 1.63
C SER A 150 11.77 -0.03 1.60
N LEU A 151 11.45 1.21 1.98
CA LEU A 151 12.43 2.29 2.07
C LEU A 151 13.51 2.00 3.12
N TRP A 152 13.11 1.55 4.32
CA TRP A 152 14.05 1.17 5.37
C TRP A 152 15.04 0.10 4.88
N SER A 153 14.56 -0.92 4.15
CA SER A 153 15.42 -1.99 3.65
C SER A 153 16.47 -1.51 2.65
N VAL A 154 16.17 -0.47 1.87
CA VAL A 154 17.13 0.18 0.95
C VAL A 154 18.21 0.92 1.75
N PHE A 155 17.82 1.75 2.72
CA PHE A 155 18.76 2.58 3.47
C PHE A 155 19.59 1.79 4.50
N ALA A 156 18.99 0.80 5.17
CA ALA A 156 19.69 -0.07 6.11
C ALA A 156 20.70 -0.99 5.39
N GLY A 157 20.43 -1.38 4.13
CA GLY A 157 21.40 -2.07 3.28
C GLY A 157 22.55 -1.17 2.83
N GLY A 158 22.29 0.11 2.56
CA GLY A 158 23.30 1.10 2.17
C GLY A 158 24.30 1.43 3.28
N ALA A 159 23.83 1.57 4.54
CA ALA A 159 24.67 1.92 5.68
C ALA A 159 25.81 0.90 5.95
N LYS A 160 25.54 -0.39 5.78
CA LYS A 160 26.56 -1.45 5.95
C LYS A 160 27.68 -1.40 4.91
N THR A 161 27.47 -0.71 3.78
CA THR A 161 28.45 -0.60 2.69
C THR A 161 29.44 0.55 2.89
N GLY A 162 29.01 1.63 3.55
CA GLY A 162 29.88 2.77 3.87
C GLY A 162 30.94 2.41 4.92
N ASP A 163 30.54 1.66 5.95
CA ASP A 163 31.42 1.20 7.03
C ASP A 163 32.50 0.24 6.52
N ALA A 164 32.11 -0.78 5.75
CA ALA A 164 33.05 -1.77 5.20
C ALA A 164 34.00 -1.21 4.12
N ALA A 165 33.66 -0.08 3.48
CA ALA A 165 34.56 0.62 2.57
C ALA A 165 35.54 1.55 3.32
N ALA A 166 35.14 2.09 4.47
CA ALA A 166 35.96 2.94 5.32
C ALA A 166 36.99 2.12 6.14
N GLU A 167 36.68 0.87 6.49
CA GLU A 167 37.57 -0.05 7.22
C GLU A 167 38.63 -0.75 6.36
N ARG A 168 38.62 -0.58 5.02
CA ARG A 168 39.69 -1.14 4.18
C ARG A 168 41.01 -0.38 4.39
N PRO A 169 42.13 -1.08 4.70
CA PRO A 169 43.45 -0.47 4.79
C PRO A 169 43.75 0.35 3.53
N GLU A 170 44.40 1.49 3.69
CA GLU A 170 44.68 2.45 2.61
C GLU A 170 45.45 1.84 1.43
N GLU A 171 46.18 0.76 1.68
CA GLU A 171 46.96 -0.02 0.71
C GLU A 171 46.11 -0.76 -0.33
N ASP A 172 44.81 -0.96 -0.07
CA ASP A 172 43.91 -1.79 -0.89
C ASP A 172 42.88 -0.96 -1.70
N ARG A 173 43.07 0.37 -1.77
CA ARG A 173 42.23 1.29 -2.56
C ARG A 173 42.77 1.37 -4.00
N PRO A 174 41.95 1.17 -5.04
CA PRO A 174 42.41 1.35 -6.41
C PRO A 174 42.82 2.81 -6.63
N ALA A 175 44.01 2.99 -7.23
CA ALA A 175 44.63 4.28 -7.54
C ALA A 175 43.77 5.16 -8.47
#